data_AF-A0AAW9CX12-F1
#
_entry.id   AF-A0AAW9CX12-F1
#
_cell.length_a   1.000
_cell.length_b   1.000
_cell.length_c   1.000
_cell.angle_alpha   90.00
_cell.angle_beta   90.00
_cell.angle_gamma   90.00
#
_symmetry.space_group_name_H-M   'P 1'
#
loop_
_entity.id
_entity.type
_entity.pdbx_description
1 polymer ?
#
loop_
_entity_poly.entity_id
_entity_poly.type
_entity_poly.pdbx_seq_one_letter_code
_entity_poly.pdbx_strand_id
1 'polypeptide(L)' 'MRGFRLPERTQTFLSCFGPIRQHFALKRHLLRASLYRKQLAARFDAWLLFTGLTQNPPAAC' A
#
# COMPACT_ATOMS: atom_id res chain seq x y z
N MET A 1 19.26 6.77 12.38
CA MET A 1 18.21 7.51 11.65
C MET A 1 18.15 8.95 12.18
N ARG A 2 18.93 9.88 11.61
CA ARG A 2 18.85 11.34 11.87
C ARG A 2 18.68 12.00 10.51
N GLY A 3 17.45 12.39 10.13
CA GLY A 3 17.23 12.94 8.77
C GLY A 3 15.80 13.37 8.43
N PHE A 4 14.81 12.94 9.20
CA PHE A 4 13.42 13.35 9.03
C PHE A 4 13.17 14.71 9.70
N ARG A 5 13.63 15.79 9.05
CA ARG A 5 13.46 17.17 9.54
C ARG A 5 12.11 17.80 9.17
N LEU A 6 11.42 17.26 8.15
CA LEU A 6 10.09 17.72 7.76
C LEU A 6 9.06 16.60 7.95
N PRO A 7 8.01 16.80 8.77
CA PRO A 7 6.95 15.82 9.00
C PRO A 7 6.28 15.36 7.71
N GLU A 8 5.95 16.27 6.79
CA GLU A 8 5.28 15.92 5.52
C GLU A 8 6.14 15.02 4.63
N ARG A 9 7.43 15.36 4.45
CA ARG A 9 8.34 14.51 3.66
C ARG A 9 8.57 13.15 4.32
N THR A 10 8.52 13.11 5.64
CA THR A 10 8.61 11.88 6.42
C THR A 10 7.35 11.05 6.26
N GLN A 11 6.18 11.68 6.28
CA GLN A 11 4.89 11.02 6.06
C GLN A 11 4.82 10.43 4.64
N THR A 12 5.24 11.17 3.62
CA THR A 12 5.28 10.68 2.23
C THR A 12 6.33 9.57 2.06
N PHE A 13 7.49 9.70 2.71
CA PHE A 13 8.48 8.64 2.69
C PHE A 13 7.96 7.39 3.38
N LEU A 14 7.44 7.50 4.61
CA LEU A 14 6.88 6.38 5.37
C LEU A 14 5.63 5.79 4.71
N SER A 15 4.80 6.58 4.03
CA SER A 15 3.67 6.06 3.26
C SER A 15 4.15 5.21 2.09
N CYS A 16 5.27 5.60 1.46
CA CYS A 16 5.95 4.75 0.49
C CYS A 16 6.56 3.49 1.10
N PHE A 17 6.96 3.46 2.37
CA PHE A 17 7.59 2.27 3.01
C PHE A 17 6.66 1.49 3.95
N GLY A 18 5.38 1.86 4.01
CA GLY A 18 4.41 1.26 4.92
C GLY A 18 3.92 -0.13 4.51
N PRO A 19 3.02 -0.73 5.30
CA PRO A 19 2.41 -2.04 5.05
C PRO A 19 1.80 -2.16 3.64
N ILE A 20 1.38 -1.03 3.06
CA ILE A 20 0.86 -0.91 1.70
C ILE A 20 1.91 -1.35 0.67
N ARG A 21 3.14 -0.83 0.74
CA ARG A 21 4.19 -1.22 -0.22
C ARG A 21 4.60 -2.67 -0.05
N GLN A 22 4.64 -3.17 1.19
CA GLN A 22 4.87 -4.61 1.44
C GLN A 22 3.74 -5.46 0.83
N HIS A 23 2.50 -4.99 0.92
CA HIS A 23 1.35 -5.63 0.29
C HIS A 23 1.49 -5.67 -1.24
N PHE A 24 2.09 -4.67 -1.89
CA PHE A 24 2.32 -4.70 -3.34
C PHE A 24 3.68 -5.25 -3.77
N ALA A 25 4.59 -5.55 -2.85
CA ALA A 25 5.92 -6.11 -3.11
C ALA A 25 5.86 -7.61 -3.46
N LEU A 26 5.21 -7.93 -4.58
CA LEU A 26 5.27 -9.25 -5.21
C LEU A 26 6.68 -9.51 -5.72
N LYS A 27 7.18 -10.75 -5.58
CA LYS A 27 8.48 -11.18 -6.12
C LYS A 27 8.41 -11.28 -7.64
N ARG A 28 8.41 -10.13 -8.32
CA ARG A 28 8.29 -10.00 -9.78
C ARG A 28 9.31 -10.85 -10.54
N HIS A 29 10.50 -11.04 -9.98
CA HIS A 29 11.57 -11.86 -10.57
C HIS A 29 11.29 -13.37 -10.54
N LEU A 30 10.33 -13.83 -9.73
CA LEU A 30 9.93 -15.25 -9.67
C LEU A 30 8.68 -15.56 -10.51
N LEU A 31 8.03 -14.54 -11.08
CA LEU A 31 6.71 -14.67 -11.70
C LEU A 31 6.77 -14.29 -13.17
N ARG A 32 6.12 -15.10 -14.01
CA ARG A 32 5.84 -14.72 -15.40
C ARG A 32 4.94 -13.47 -15.42
N ALA A 33 5.11 -12.64 -16.43
CA ALA A 33 4.42 -11.34 -16.53
C ALA A 33 2.89 -11.45 -16.48
N SER A 34 2.30 -12.51 -17.02
CA SER A 34 0.85 -12.75 -16.97
C SER A 34 0.37 -13.07 -15.55
N LEU A 35 1.08 -13.96 -14.84
CA LEU A 35 0.77 -14.34 -13.47
C LEU A 35 0.96 -13.17 -12.50
N TYR A 36 2.02 -12.40 -12.67
CA TYR A 36 2.28 -11.18 -11.90
C TYR A 36 1.13 -10.17 -12.02
N ARG A 37 0.65 -9.91 -13.24
CA ARG A 37 -0.48 -8.98 -13.47
C ARG A 37 -1.78 -9.46 -12.82
N LYS A 38 -2.07 -10.77 -12.88
CA LYS A 38 -3.25 -11.35 -12.20
C LYS A 38 -3.18 -11.18 -10.69
N GLN A 39 -2.03 -11.47 -10.09
CA GLN A 39 -1.84 -11.31 -8.65
C GLN A 39 -1.89 -9.83 -8.21
N LEU A 40 -1.36 -8.94 -9.04
CA LEU A 40 -1.41 -7.51 -8.78
C LEU A 40 -2.85 -6.98 -8.81
N ALA A 41 -3.66 -7.41 -9.80
CA ALA A 41 -5.08 -7.04 -9.89
C ALA A 41 -5.88 -7.50 -8.66
N ALA A 42 -5.71 -8.77 -8.24
CA ALA A 42 -6.39 -9.28 -7.04
C ALA A 42 -6.01 -8.51 -5.76
N ARG A 43 -4.75 -8.05 -5.64
CA ARG A 43 -4.32 -7.21 -4.53
C ARG A 43 -4.90 -5.80 -4.60
N PHE A 44 -5.09 -5.24 -5.79
CA PHE A 44 -5.80 -3.97 -5.96
C PHE A 44 -7.27 -4.08 -5.56
N ASP A 45 -7.97 -5.14 -5.94
CA ASP A 45 -9.36 -5.36 -5.54
C ASP A 45 -9.50 -5.50 -4.02
N ALA A 46 -8.61 -6.29 -3.39
CA ALA A 46 -8.58 -6.43 -1.94
C ALA A 46 -8.25 -5.11 -1.23
N TRP A 47 -7.33 -4.31 -1.78
CA TRP A 47 -6.99 -3.00 -1.26
C TRP A 47 -8.16 -2.02 -1.39
N LEU A 48 -8.84 -1.99 -2.54
CA LEU A 48 -10.00 -1.14 -2.77
C LEU A 48 -11.15 -1.48 -1.83
N LEU A 49 -11.41 -2.77 -1.57
CA LEU A 49 -12.38 -3.22 -0.58
C LEU A 49 -11.99 -2.72 0.83
N PHE A 50 -10.73 -2.91 1.22
CA PHE A 50 -10.23 -2.49 2.54
C PHE A 50 -10.32 -0.97 2.75
N THR A 51 -9.95 -0.17 1.75
CA THR A 51 -10.04 1.29 1.83
C THR A 51 -11.47 1.79 1.69
N GLY A 52 -12.29 1.14 0.87
CA GLY A 52 -13.71 1.46 0.71
C GLY A 52 -14.51 1.18 1.98
N LEU A 53 -14.15 0.14 2.74
CA LEU A 53 -14.70 -0.12 4.07
C LEU A 53 -14.19 0.87 5.13
N THR A 54 -12.96 1.37 4.99
CA THR A 54 -12.37 2.37 5.91
C THR A 54 -12.87 3.80 5.65
N GLN A 55 -13.46 4.09 4.48
CA GLN A 55 -14.01 5.41 4.13
C GLN A 55 -15.28 5.79 4.90
N ASN A 56 -15.86 4.89 5.69
CA ASN A 56 -16.71 5.31 6.80
C ASN A 56 -15.81 5.57 8.01
N PRO A 57 -15.40 6.82 8.29
CA PRO A 57 -15.01 7.13 9.65
C PRO A 57 -16.21 6.79 10.54
N PRO A 58 -16.07 6.06 11.65
CA PRO A 58 -17.03 6.25 12.71
C PRO A 58 -16.97 7.74 13.01
N ALA A 59 -18.06 8.45 12.71
CA ALA A 59 -18.27 9.78 13.24
C ALA A 59 -18.12 9.64 14.76
N ALA A 60 -16.93 9.97 15.26
CA ALA A 60 -16.67 10.02 16.68
C ALA A 60 -17.42 11.26 17.17
N CYS A 61 -18.60 11.01 17.75
CA CYS A 61 -19.32 11.93 18.61
C CYS A 61 -18.47 12.33 19.83
#